data_AF-A0A3A8M341-F1
#
_entry.id   AF-A0A3A8M341-F1
#
_cell.length_a   1.000
_cell.length_b   1.000
_cell.length_c   1.000
_cell.angle_alpha   90.00
_cell.angle_beta   90.00
_cell.angle_gamma   90.00
#
_symmetry.space_group_name_H-M   'P 1'
#
loop_
_entity.id
_entity.type
_entity.pdbx_description
1 polymer ?
#
loop_
_entity_poly.entity_id
_entity_poly.type
_entity_poly.pdbx_seq_one_letter_code
_entity_poly.pdbx_strand_id
1 'polypeptide(L)'
;MAMLDVHYTWIGPPTLDARDTGGPKALMRARSDAQGSGFVITFWCLDAHVWTYRNHFKGSNFQVLNGEKLRVRGIESYLKNSVGEHRGSRSAPLMAGINWVWSSFSWDIDMVVKHIMETSIGARANSPTRIREIVNAKNVWSLYVLYKLGGYAMDTGVGPGIDGSVSLRSYPTFKAPAAGPGPIIDAVMVAHARAPHKYLSDRCSTMTTGVAAHFDVHRDQEAPHVDVWTLYSPEGNPRVKRALEWYSRFWYVLETIRTTQSVDLYKDRCRFGIISAVMTGASHHDDGRCRDTDRACLWPAALEGVNAGIPELRLKKTYYGSHR
;
A
#
# COMPACT_ATOMS: atom_id res chain seq x y z
N MET A 1 11.18 4.36 24.85
CA MET A 1 10.23 4.71 23.77
C MET A 1 10.31 3.60 22.71
N ALA A 2 9.18 3.01 22.29
CA ALA A 2 9.20 1.98 21.25
C ALA A 2 9.70 2.59 19.93
N MET A 3 10.55 1.89 19.20
CA MET A 3 11.00 2.36 17.89
C MET A 3 9.86 2.22 16.88
N LEU A 4 9.71 3.21 15.99
CA LEU A 4 8.74 3.13 14.89
C LEU A 4 9.27 2.19 13.79
N ASP A 5 8.42 1.34 13.24
CA ASP A 5 8.79 0.57 12.05
C ASP A 5 8.53 1.36 10.76
N VAL A 6 9.48 1.30 9.83
CA VAL A 6 9.39 1.89 8.50
C VAL A 6 9.67 0.81 7.47
N HIS A 7 8.70 0.55 6.60
CA HIS A 7 8.72 -0.53 5.63
C HIS A 7 8.83 0.04 4.22
N TYR A 8 9.95 -0.24 3.55
CA TYR A 8 10.11 0.00 2.12
C TYR A 8 9.91 -1.29 1.34
N THR A 9 9.36 -1.21 0.13
CA THR A 9 9.09 -2.39 -0.69
C THR A 9 9.60 -2.22 -2.12
N TRP A 10 10.41 -3.17 -2.57
CA TRP A 10 10.80 -3.31 -3.97
C TRP A 10 10.40 -4.66 -4.54
N ILE A 11 9.66 -4.64 -5.64
CA ILE A 11 9.24 -5.83 -6.38
C ILE A 11 9.84 -5.74 -7.78
N GLY A 12 10.76 -6.64 -8.08
CA GLY A 12 11.49 -6.70 -9.34
C GLY A 12 13.00 -6.87 -9.16
N PRO A 13 13.74 -7.07 -10.26
CA PRO A 13 15.20 -7.17 -10.23
C PRO A 13 15.83 -5.91 -9.61
N PRO A 14 16.99 -6.04 -8.93
CA PRO A 14 17.72 -4.90 -8.39
C PRO A 14 18.27 -4.01 -9.52
N THR A 15 18.06 -2.70 -9.41
CA THR A 15 18.72 -1.70 -10.27
C THR A 15 19.88 -1.00 -9.55
N LEU A 16 19.86 -1.04 -8.22
CA LEU A 16 20.83 -0.47 -7.28
C LEU A 16 21.06 1.03 -7.47
N ASP A 17 20.06 1.72 -8.01
CA ASP A 17 20.05 3.14 -8.31
C ASP A 17 19.19 3.90 -7.29
N ALA A 18 18.93 5.18 -7.57
CA ALA A 18 18.09 5.99 -6.69
C ALA A 18 16.63 5.50 -6.65
N ARG A 19 16.17 4.75 -7.68
CA ARG A 19 14.77 4.33 -7.81
C ARG A 19 14.43 3.23 -6.82
N ASP A 20 15.32 2.27 -6.60
CA ASP A 20 15.09 1.15 -5.69
C ASP A 20 15.60 1.41 -4.26
N THR A 21 16.71 2.15 -4.09
CA THR A 21 17.36 2.30 -2.78
C THR A 21 17.53 3.73 -2.28
N GLY A 22 17.21 4.75 -3.08
CA GLY A 22 17.46 6.15 -2.77
C GLY A 22 16.77 6.63 -1.50
N GLY A 23 15.46 6.44 -1.40
CA GLY A 23 14.65 6.78 -0.22
C GLY A 23 15.13 6.12 1.06
N PRO A 24 15.22 4.76 1.12
CA PRO A 24 15.74 4.05 2.29
C PRO A 24 17.11 4.57 2.75
N LYS A 25 18.07 4.76 1.83
CA LYS A 25 19.41 5.28 2.18
C LYS A 25 19.36 6.70 2.73
N ALA A 26 18.56 7.57 2.12
CA ALA A 26 18.42 8.95 2.58
C ALA A 26 17.80 8.99 3.98
N LEU A 27 16.77 8.20 4.23
CA LEU A 27 16.11 8.12 5.54
C LEU A 27 17.05 7.56 6.62
N MET A 28 17.89 6.58 6.27
CA MET A 28 18.92 6.07 7.18
C MET A 28 19.94 7.16 7.58
N ARG A 29 20.35 8.01 6.63
CA ARG A 29 21.29 9.11 6.91
C ARG A 29 20.66 10.19 7.78
N ALA A 30 19.38 10.48 7.57
CA ALA A 30 18.64 11.45 8.38
C ALA A 30 18.38 10.97 9.81
N ARG A 31 18.49 9.67 10.08
CA ARG A 31 18.42 9.10 11.44
C ARG A 31 19.66 9.52 12.25
N SER A 32 19.63 10.73 12.81
CA SER A 32 20.62 11.17 13.80
C SER A 32 20.34 10.51 15.16
N ASP A 33 21.39 10.15 15.90
CA ASP A 33 21.26 9.59 17.25
C ASP A 33 20.75 10.65 18.26
N ALA A 34 20.66 11.92 17.85
CA ALA A 34 20.15 13.06 18.62
C ALA A 34 18.62 13.26 18.51
N GLN A 35 17.96 12.66 17.53
CA GLN A 35 16.50 12.73 17.40
C GLN A 35 15.88 11.64 18.28
N GLY A 36 15.26 12.03 19.39
CA GLY A 36 14.67 11.14 20.41
C GLY A 36 13.60 10.15 19.95
N SER A 37 13.25 10.12 18.66
CA SER A 37 12.37 9.12 18.03
C SER A 37 13.20 8.14 17.19
N GLY A 38 13.55 6.99 17.76
CA GLY A 38 14.17 5.91 17.01
C GLY A 38 13.18 5.26 16.05
N PHE A 39 13.61 4.92 14.83
CA PHE A 39 12.85 4.11 13.90
C PHE A 39 13.72 3.04 13.25
N VAL A 40 13.15 1.85 13.01
CA VAL A 40 13.82 0.73 12.33
C VAL A 40 13.32 0.65 10.90
N ILE A 41 14.25 0.65 9.94
CA ILE A 41 13.87 0.44 8.55
C ILE A 41 13.89 -1.06 8.23
N THR A 42 12.84 -1.56 7.60
CA THR A 42 12.81 -2.86 6.95
C THR A 42 12.61 -2.67 5.46
N PHE A 43 13.56 -3.11 4.65
CA PHE A 43 13.49 -3.16 3.20
C PHE A 43 13.03 -4.56 2.77
N TRP A 44 11.82 -4.62 2.23
CA TRP A 44 11.19 -5.83 1.70
C TRP A 44 11.49 -5.98 0.21
N CYS A 45 11.95 -7.16 -0.17
CA CYS A 45 12.21 -7.51 -1.57
C CYS A 45 11.88 -8.97 -1.83
N LEU A 46 11.94 -9.39 -3.09
CA LEU A 46 11.83 -10.80 -3.43
C LEU A 46 12.98 -11.59 -2.81
N ASP A 47 12.72 -12.81 -2.35
CA ASP A 47 13.68 -13.69 -1.67
C ASP A 47 14.99 -13.84 -2.48
N ALA A 48 14.85 -13.99 -3.80
CA ALA A 48 15.97 -14.10 -4.75
C ALA A 48 16.91 -12.88 -4.76
N HIS A 49 16.49 -11.74 -4.20
CA HIS A 49 17.24 -10.48 -4.21
C HIS A 49 17.70 -10.03 -2.81
N VAL A 50 17.34 -10.77 -1.76
CA VAL A 50 17.69 -10.42 -0.37
C VAL A 50 19.19 -10.26 -0.19
N TRP A 51 19.99 -11.20 -0.71
CA TRP A 51 21.45 -11.16 -0.57
C TRP A 51 22.06 -9.93 -1.26
N THR A 52 21.61 -9.64 -2.49
CA THR A 52 22.07 -8.47 -3.26
C THR A 52 21.82 -7.17 -2.51
N TYR A 53 20.59 -6.97 -2.02
CA TYR A 53 20.25 -5.76 -1.26
C TYR A 53 20.99 -5.70 0.08
N ARG A 54 21.15 -6.81 0.80
CA ARG A 54 21.93 -6.84 2.06
C ARG A 54 23.36 -6.34 1.83
N ASN A 55 24.03 -6.83 0.80
CA ASN A 55 25.40 -6.39 0.50
C ASN A 55 25.46 -4.94 0.06
N HIS A 56 24.50 -4.50 -0.76
CA HIS A 56 24.41 -3.12 -1.21
C HIS A 56 24.23 -2.12 -0.06
N PHE A 57 23.38 -2.44 0.93
CA PHE A 57 23.21 -1.59 2.11
C PHE A 57 24.40 -1.70 3.08
N LYS A 58 25.06 -2.86 3.23
CA LYS A 58 26.29 -3.01 4.03
C LYS A 58 27.44 -2.15 3.49
N GLY A 59 27.68 -2.19 2.18
CA GLY A 59 28.72 -1.40 1.51
C GLY A 59 28.53 0.12 1.61
N SER A 60 27.37 0.57 2.11
CA SER A 60 27.09 1.98 2.37
C SER A 60 27.47 2.42 3.80
N ASN A 61 28.33 1.68 4.50
CA ASN A 61 28.73 1.86 5.91
C ASN A 61 27.58 1.76 6.93
N PHE A 62 26.53 1.03 6.59
CA PHE A 62 25.41 0.81 7.49
C PHE A 62 25.53 -0.57 8.15
N GLN A 63 25.45 -0.61 9.48
CA GLN A 63 25.45 -1.89 10.19
C GLN A 63 24.16 -2.65 9.89
N VAL A 64 24.34 -3.84 9.29
CA VAL A 64 23.29 -4.83 8.99
C VAL A 64 23.56 -6.15 9.75
N LEU A 65 23.27 -6.17 11.07
CA LEU A 65 22.77 -7.22 12.02
C LEU A 65 23.48 -7.12 13.38
N ASN A 66 22.73 -7.25 14.49
CA ASN A 66 23.15 -7.06 15.90
C ASN A 66 23.34 -5.61 16.40
N GLY A 67 22.49 -4.69 15.94
CA GLY A 67 22.47 -3.27 16.37
C GLY A 67 21.84 -2.31 15.34
N GLU A 68 21.01 -2.83 14.44
CA GLU A 68 20.81 -2.27 13.09
C GLU A 68 19.92 -1.04 12.97
N LYS A 69 20.30 -0.17 12.03
CA LYS A 69 19.46 0.90 11.52
C LYS A 69 18.53 0.47 10.35
N LEU A 70 18.89 -0.58 9.60
CA LEU A 70 18.09 -1.15 8.49
C LEU A 70 18.22 -2.68 8.39
N ARG A 71 17.10 -3.35 8.12
CA ARG A 71 16.98 -4.80 7.87
C ARG A 71 16.55 -5.04 6.43
N VAL A 72 17.04 -6.11 5.81
CA VAL A 72 16.54 -6.58 4.49
C VAL A 72 15.88 -7.94 4.66
N ARG A 73 14.63 -8.05 4.19
CA ARG A 73 13.81 -9.26 4.32
C ARG A 73 13.17 -9.66 2.99
N GLY A 74 13.00 -10.97 2.85
CA GLY A 74 12.33 -11.61 1.72
C GLY A 74 10.83 -11.71 1.97
N ILE A 75 10.03 -11.37 0.97
CA ILE A 75 8.56 -11.35 1.05
C ILE A 75 8.01 -12.77 1.02
N GLU A 76 8.50 -13.62 0.11
CA GLU A 76 8.02 -14.99 -0.06
C GLU A 76 8.30 -15.81 1.20
N SER A 77 9.50 -15.69 1.77
CA SER A 77 9.86 -16.33 3.04
C SER A 77 8.99 -15.84 4.19
N TYR A 78 8.65 -14.54 4.25
CA TYR A 78 7.78 -14.02 5.30
C TYR A 78 6.37 -14.61 5.19
N LEU A 79 5.76 -14.54 4.00
CA LEU A 79 4.43 -15.09 3.75
C LEU A 79 4.37 -16.60 4.04
N LYS A 80 5.41 -17.35 3.65
CA LYS A 80 5.49 -18.80 3.94
C LYS A 80 5.44 -19.07 5.45
N ASN A 81 6.11 -18.26 6.26
CA ASN A 81 6.13 -18.42 7.71
C ASN A 81 4.84 -17.91 8.37
N SER A 82 4.18 -16.91 7.79
CA SER A 82 2.94 -16.31 8.33
C SER A 82 1.69 -17.15 8.08
N VAL A 83 1.60 -17.88 6.96
CA VAL A 83 0.43 -18.70 6.60
C VAL A 83 0.31 -19.98 7.46
N GLY A 84 1.37 -20.36 8.18
CA GLY A 84 1.46 -21.63 8.89
C GLY A 84 1.45 -22.83 7.93
N GLU A 85 2.08 -23.93 8.31
CA GLU A 85 1.74 -25.22 7.70
C GLU A 85 0.32 -25.56 8.10
N HIS A 86 -0.68 -25.15 7.32
CA HIS A 86 -2.04 -25.67 7.48
C HIS A 86 -2.03 -27.18 7.14
N ARG A 87 -1.67 -27.99 8.13
CA ARG A 87 -2.00 -29.41 8.26
C ARG A 87 -3.51 -29.54 8.32
N GLY A 88 -4.13 -29.58 7.17
CA GLY A 88 -5.57 -29.80 7.02
C GLY A 88 -5.83 -30.24 5.59
N SER A 89 -5.94 -31.55 5.41
CA SER A 89 -6.24 -32.22 4.15
C SER A 89 -7.38 -31.55 3.39
N ARG A 90 -7.06 -30.92 2.25
CA ARG A 90 -7.87 -30.94 1.03
C ARG A 90 -6.99 -30.45 -0.13
N SER A 91 -6.22 -31.39 -0.65
CA SER A 91 -5.66 -31.35 -1.99
C SER A 91 -6.81 -31.39 -3.01
N ALA A 92 -7.44 -30.23 -3.23
CA ALA A 92 -8.22 -29.98 -4.43
C ALA A 92 -7.40 -29.02 -5.31
N PRO A 93 -7.32 -29.25 -6.63
CA PRO A 93 -6.54 -28.40 -7.52
C PRO A 93 -7.01 -26.94 -7.40
N LEU A 94 -6.07 -26.00 -7.29
CA LEU A 94 -6.21 -24.54 -7.35
C LEU A 94 -6.73 -24.02 -8.71
N MET A 95 -7.48 -24.87 -9.43
CA MET A 95 -7.84 -24.77 -10.84
C MET A 95 -9.35 -25.03 -11.00
N ALA A 96 -10.21 -24.22 -10.36
CA ALA A 96 -11.59 -24.06 -10.79
C ALA A 96 -12.28 -22.91 -10.04
N GLY A 97 -12.26 -21.72 -10.64
CA GLY A 97 -13.35 -20.77 -10.50
C GLY A 97 -13.29 -19.84 -9.29
N ILE A 98 -13.48 -18.57 -9.61
CA ILE A 98 -13.78 -17.43 -8.74
C ILE A 98 -14.74 -17.80 -7.57
N ASN A 99 -15.64 -18.78 -7.75
CA ASN A 99 -16.63 -19.22 -6.76
C ASN A 99 -16.10 -19.67 -5.38
N TRP A 100 -14.88 -20.20 -5.27
CA TRP A 100 -14.40 -20.71 -3.97
C TRP A 100 -14.09 -19.60 -2.95
N VAL A 101 -13.81 -18.38 -3.42
CA VAL A 101 -13.53 -17.21 -2.56
C VAL A 101 -14.82 -16.62 -1.96
N TRP A 102 -15.99 -16.90 -2.55
CA TRP A 102 -17.22 -16.17 -2.23
C TRP A 102 -18.20 -16.92 -1.33
N SER A 103 -18.28 -18.25 -1.38
CA SER A 103 -19.44 -18.94 -0.77
C SER A 103 -19.20 -19.57 0.60
N SER A 104 -17.97 -19.92 0.98
CA SER A 104 -17.82 -20.78 2.17
C SER A 104 -16.38 -21.00 2.64
N PHE A 105 -15.64 -19.99 3.12
CA PHE A 105 -14.45 -20.23 3.98
C PHE A 105 -14.07 -18.99 4.82
N SER A 106 -13.52 -19.23 6.00
CA SER A 106 -12.79 -18.26 6.79
C SER A 106 -11.76 -17.54 5.90
N TRP A 107 -11.92 -16.23 5.72
CA TRP A 107 -10.97 -15.37 5.00
C TRP A 107 -9.61 -15.40 5.71
N ASP A 108 -8.76 -16.37 5.35
CA ASP A 108 -7.37 -16.30 5.73
C ASP A 108 -6.69 -15.25 4.84
N ILE A 109 -6.55 -14.05 5.42
CA ILE A 109 -5.98 -12.91 4.73
C ILE A 109 -4.53 -13.18 4.28
N ASP A 110 -3.81 -14.06 4.98
CA ASP A 110 -2.42 -14.39 4.65
C ASP A 110 -2.36 -15.17 3.33
N MET A 111 -3.29 -16.14 3.14
CA MET A 111 -3.46 -16.89 1.91
C MET A 111 -3.87 -16.01 0.72
N VAL A 112 -4.81 -15.08 0.93
CA VAL A 112 -5.28 -14.18 -0.13
C VAL A 112 -4.16 -13.25 -0.59
N VAL A 113 -3.43 -12.65 0.35
CA VAL A 113 -2.29 -11.78 0.02
C VAL A 113 -1.22 -12.58 -0.71
N LYS A 114 -0.89 -13.79 -0.24
CA LYS A 114 0.06 -14.68 -0.92
C LYS A 114 -0.36 -14.93 -2.37
N HIS A 115 -1.62 -15.27 -2.62
CA HIS A 115 -2.13 -15.52 -3.97
C HIS A 115 -2.02 -14.30 -4.89
N ILE A 116 -2.41 -13.12 -4.40
CA ILE A 116 -2.30 -11.86 -5.17
C ILE A 116 -0.83 -11.56 -5.50
N MET A 117 0.07 -11.75 -4.53
CA MET A 117 1.51 -11.56 -4.71
C MET A 117 2.07 -12.51 -5.77
N GLU A 118 1.81 -13.82 -5.64
CA GLU A 118 2.29 -14.84 -6.59
C GLU A 118 1.78 -14.58 -8.02
N THR A 119 0.50 -14.24 -8.16
CA THR A 119 -0.11 -13.95 -9.48
C THR A 119 0.50 -12.70 -10.10
N SER A 120 0.61 -11.63 -9.31
CA SER A 120 1.15 -10.34 -9.77
C SER A 120 2.64 -10.44 -10.14
N ILE A 121 3.43 -11.14 -9.33
CA ILE A 121 4.87 -11.35 -9.57
C ILE A 121 5.08 -12.29 -10.76
N GLY A 122 4.24 -13.31 -10.94
CA GLY A 122 4.28 -14.28 -12.02
C GLY A 122 3.86 -13.74 -13.39
N ALA A 123 3.34 -12.52 -13.49
CA ALA A 123 2.99 -11.92 -14.76
C ALA A 123 4.19 -11.83 -15.73
N ARG A 124 3.95 -12.17 -17.00
CA ARG A 124 4.99 -12.24 -18.04
C ARG A 124 5.78 -10.93 -18.14
N ALA A 125 7.10 -11.03 -18.26
CA ALA A 125 8.00 -9.88 -18.31
C ALA A 125 7.64 -8.88 -19.43
N ASN A 126 7.20 -9.38 -20.59
CA ASN A 126 6.84 -8.56 -21.76
C ASN A 126 5.35 -8.15 -21.78
N SER A 127 4.59 -8.36 -20.70
CA SER A 127 3.18 -7.96 -20.66
C SER A 127 3.05 -6.43 -20.68
N PRO A 128 2.13 -5.85 -21.47
CA PRO A 128 1.83 -4.42 -21.41
C PRO A 128 1.26 -3.97 -20.05
N THR A 129 0.82 -4.92 -19.21
CA THR A 129 0.35 -4.67 -17.85
C THR A 129 1.42 -4.89 -16.78
N ARG A 130 2.63 -5.37 -17.12
CA ARG A 130 3.64 -5.86 -16.15
C ARG A 130 3.94 -4.86 -15.05
N ILE A 131 4.12 -3.59 -15.39
CA ILE A 131 4.40 -2.53 -14.41
C ILE A 131 3.24 -2.40 -13.41
N ARG A 132 1.99 -2.52 -13.86
CA ARG A 132 0.82 -2.46 -12.98
C ARG A 132 0.69 -3.69 -12.09
N GLU A 133 1.05 -4.88 -12.57
CA GLU A 133 1.10 -6.07 -11.71
C GLU A 133 2.10 -5.90 -10.56
N ILE A 134 3.30 -5.40 -10.89
CA ILE A 134 4.33 -5.07 -9.88
C ILE A 134 3.78 -4.05 -8.87
N VAL A 135 3.04 -3.04 -9.33
CA VAL A 135 2.41 -2.04 -8.45
C VAL A 135 1.29 -2.66 -7.61
N ASN A 136 0.48 -3.56 -8.15
CA ASN A 136 -0.57 -4.27 -7.40
C ASN A 136 0.03 -5.13 -6.28
N ALA A 137 1.13 -5.85 -6.57
CA ALA A 137 1.90 -6.58 -5.57
C ALA A 137 2.39 -5.65 -4.45
N LYS A 138 2.98 -4.49 -4.81
CA LYS A 138 3.41 -3.49 -3.81
C LYS A 138 2.23 -2.98 -2.97
N ASN A 139 1.10 -2.66 -3.59
CA ASN A 139 -0.08 -2.14 -2.91
C ASN A 139 -0.65 -3.13 -1.88
N VAL A 140 -0.87 -4.39 -2.29
CA VAL A 140 -1.39 -5.40 -1.36
C VAL A 140 -0.40 -5.67 -0.23
N TRP A 141 0.90 -5.72 -0.55
CA TRP A 141 1.95 -5.94 0.44
C TRP A 141 2.05 -4.79 1.45
N SER A 142 1.97 -3.54 1.00
CA SER A 142 2.01 -2.38 1.90
C SER A 142 0.83 -2.40 2.88
N LEU A 143 -0.39 -2.67 2.42
CA LEU A 143 -1.55 -2.80 3.31
C LEU A 143 -1.41 -3.99 4.27
N TYR A 144 -0.86 -5.09 3.79
CA TYR A 144 -0.61 -6.30 4.59
C TYR A 144 0.41 -6.07 5.71
N VAL A 145 1.55 -5.48 5.38
CA VAL A 145 2.60 -5.17 6.36
C VAL A 145 2.10 -4.16 7.38
N LEU A 146 1.37 -3.12 6.97
CA LEU A 146 0.77 -2.19 7.93
C LEU A 146 -0.23 -2.88 8.87
N TYR A 147 -1.01 -3.83 8.36
CA TYR A 147 -1.93 -4.59 9.20
C TYR A 147 -1.20 -5.47 10.21
N LYS A 148 -0.17 -6.21 9.76
CA LYS A 148 0.53 -7.21 10.58
C LYS A 148 1.62 -6.65 11.48
N LEU A 149 2.26 -5.55 11.09
CA LEU A 149 3.44 -4.99 11.77
C LEU A 149 3.27 -3.52 12.17
N GLY A 150 2.28 -2.82 11.62
CA GLY A 150 2.07 -1.40 11.88
C GLY A 150 3.16 -0.51 11.27
N GLY A 151 3.34 0.67 11.85
CA GLY A 151 4.38 1.62 11.42
C GLY A 151 4.04 2.31 10.11
N TYR A 152 5.07 2.58 9.30
CA TYR A 152 4.97 3.24 8.01
C TYR A 152 5.20 2.25 6.87
N ALA A 153 4.42 2.33 5.79
CA ALA A 153 4.77 1.73 4.51
C ALA A 153 5.08 2.84 3.51
N MET A 154 6.27 2.81 2.91
CA MET A 154 6.80 3.86 2.05
C MET A 154 7.27 3.29 0.71
N ASP A 155 6.98 4.02 -0.36
CA ASP A 155 7.63 3.81 -1.63
C ASP A 155 9.14 4.09 -1.54
N THR A 156 9.95 3.39 -2.35
CA THR A 156 11.41 3.55 -2.38
C THR A 156 11.90 4.94 -2.80
N GLY A 157 11.03 5.76 -3.41
CA GLY A 157 11.29 7.16 -3.73
C GLY A 157 10.95 8.15 -2.62
N VAL A 158 10.53 7.68 -1.43
CA VAL A 158 10.21 8.52 -0.27
C VAL A 158 11.43 8.65 0.62
N GLY A 159 11.81 9.88 0.93
CA GLY A 159 12.92 10.19 1.82
C GLY A 159 12.68 11.47 2.62
N PRO A 160 13.72 11.95 3.34
CA PRO A 160 13.69 13.21 4.07
C PRO A 160 13.35 14.40 3.16
N GLY A 161 12.88 15.48 3.78
CA GLY A 161 12.63 16.76 3.13
C GLY A 161 13.90 17.40 2.58
N ILE A 162 13.76 18.58 1.96
CA ILE A 162 14.88 19.32 1.35
C ILE A 162 15.97 19.67 2.37
N ASP A 163 15.59 19.89 3.63
CA ASP A 163 16.51 20.18 4.74
C ASP A 163 17.24 18.93 5.28
N GLY A 164 16.98 17.75 4.70
CA GLY A 164 17.56 16.48 5.12
C GLY A 164 17.00 15.96 6.45
N SER A 165 15.99 16.60 7.03
CA SER A 165 15.38 16.20 8.30
C SER A 165 14.12 15.36 8.08
N VAL A 166 13.75 14.60 9.11
CA VAL A 166 12.52 13.81 9.14
C VAL A 166 11.87 13.92 10.52
N SER A 167 10.54 13.89 10.58
CA SER A 167 9.77 13.91 11.82
C SER A 167 8.72 12.80 11.83
N LEU A 168 9.19 11.54 11.93
CA LEU A 168 8.28 10.41 12.06
C LEU A 168 7.74 10.31 13.49
N ARG A 169 6.44 10.07 13.61
CA ARG A 169 5.74 9.86 14.89
C ARG A 169 4.68 8.77 14.78
N SER A 170 4.21 8.26 15.91
CA SER A 170 3.03 7.40 15.92
C SER A 170 1.75 8.22 15.79
N TYR A 171 0.71 7.60 15.26
CA TYR A 171 -0.65 8.15 15.22
C TYR A 171 -1.61 7.10 15.77
N PRO A 172 -2.76 7.50 16.34
CA PRO A 172 -3.77 6.56 16.80
C PRO A 172 -4.52 5.89 15.64
N THR A 173 -4.42 6.41 14.42
CA THR A 173 -5.25 6.01 13.29
C THR A 173 -4.42 5.74 12.04
N PHE A 174 -5.03 5.01 11.10
CA PHE A 174 -4.56 4.87 9.73
C PHE A 174 -4.44 6.25 9.04
N LYS A 175 -3.36 6.47 8.28
CA LYS A 175 -3.03 7.74 7.63
C LYS A 175 -2.58 7.55 6.18
N ALA A 176 -2.98 8.49 5.31
CA ALA A 176 -2.54 8.60 3.91
C ALA A 176 -2.36 10.06 3.47
N PRO A 177 -1.48 10.37 2.50
CA PRO A 177 -1.35 11.72 1.95
C PRO A 177 -2.55 12.11 1.10
N ALA A 178 -2.96 13.37 1.22
CA ALA A 178 -3.95 14.00 0.35
C ALA A 178 -3.51 15.42 -0.02
N ALA A 179 -3.53 15.74 -1.32
CA ALA A 179 -3.10 17.02 -1.85
C ALA A 179 -4.22 17.74 -2.59
N GLY A 180 -4.22 19.07 -2.54
CA GLY A 180 -5.19 19.90 -3.26
C GLY A 180 -6.42 20.30 -2.44
N PRO A 181 -7.21 21.25 -2.96
CA PRO A 181 -8.44 21.71 -2.32
C PRO A 181 -9.54 20.66 -2.42
N GLY A 182 -10.62 20.89 -1.68
CA GLY A 182 -11.86 20.12 -1.81
C GLY A 182 -12.27 19.32 -0.58
N PRO A 183 -13.56 18.96 -0.48
CA PRO A 183 -14.05 17.97 0.47
C PRO A 183 -13.45 16.59 0.23
N ILE A 184 -13.03 15.92 1.31
CA ILE A 184 -12.51 14.54 1.22
C ILE A 184 -13.59 13.57 0.69
N ILE A 185 -14.85 13.83 1.00
CA ILE A 185 -15.96 13.00 0.55
C ILE A 185 -16.00 12.92 -0.98
N ASP A 186 -15.63 13.98 -1.70
CA ASP A 186 -15.61 13.97 -3.16
C ASP A 186 -14.48 13.05 -3.68
N ALA A 187 -13.34 12.99 -2.98
CA ALA A 187 -12.27 12.05 -3.29
C ALA A 187 -12.69 10.59 -3.07
N VAL A 188 -13.45 10.33 -1.99
CA VAL A 188 -14.07 9.02 -1.72
C VAL A 188 -15.00 8.64 -2.86
N MET A 189 -15.90 9.55 -3.25
CA MET A 189 -16.88 9.34 -4.31
C MET A 189 -16.19 9.08 -5.65
N VAL A 190 -15.23 9.91 -6.07
CA VAL A 190 -14.48 9.71 -7.32
C VAL A 190 -13.75 8.37 -7.32
N ALA A 191 -13.12 7.99 -6.21
CA ALA A 191 -12.42 6.71 -6.11
C ALA A 191 -13.38 5.52 -6.25
N HIS A 192 -14.53 5.55 -5.58
CA HIS A 192 -15.53 4.48 -5.70
C HIS A 192 -16.20 4.44 -7.08
N ALA A 193 -16.46 5.59 -7.71
CA ALA A 193 -17.01 5.68 -9.07
C ALA A 193 -16.09 4.99 -10.08
N ARG A 194 -14.79 5.20 -9.88
CA ARG A 194 -13.72 4.65 -10.72
C ARG A 194 -13.23 3.28 -10.27
N ALA A 195 -13.75 2.73 -9.17
CA ALA A 195 -13.50 1.36 -8.74
C ALA A 195 -14.83 0.65 -8.36
N PRO A 196 -15.81 0.58 -9.28
CA PRO A 196 -17.13 0.07 -8.94
C PRO A 196 -17.03 -1.43 -8.67
N HIS A 197 -17.57 -1.85 -7.52
CA HIS A 197 -17.63 -3.26 -7.17
C HIS A 197 -19.08 -3.66 -6.93
N LYS A 198 -19.62 -4.46 -7.85
CA LYS A 198 -21.01 -4.92 -7.88
C LYS A 198 -21.43 -5.71 -6.63
N TYR A 199 -20.47 -6.28 -5.90
CA TYR A 199 -20.72 -7.22 -4.79
C TYR A 199 -20.49 -6.63 -3.38
N LEU A 200 -20.56 -5.30 -3.24
CA LEU A 200 -20.45 -4.63 -1.93
C LEU A 200 -21.79 -4.29 -1.28
N SER A 201 -22.89 -4.71 -1.90
CA SER A 201 -24.26 -4.33 -1.56
C SER A 201 -24.69 -4.69 -0.13
N ASP A 202 -24.01 -5.60 0.56
CA ASP A 202 -24.59 -6.17 1.78
C ASP A 202 -23.89 -5.73 3.08
N ARG A 203 -22.69 -5.16 3.01
CA ARG A 203 -21.98 -4.60 4.19
C ARG A 203 -21.48 -3.17 4.04
N CYS A 204 -21.50 -2.63 2.81
CA CYS A 204 -21.12 -1.25 2.52
C CYS A 204 -22.27 -0.51 1.79
N SER A 205 -23.49 -1.05 1.86
CA SER A 205 -24.70 -0.48 1.26
C SER A 205 -24.93 0.96 1.65
N THR A 206 -24.56 1.39 2.85
CA THR A 206 -24.76 2.79 3.27
C THR A 206 -23.91 3.77 2.44
N MET A 207 -22.70 3.37 2.03
CA MET A 207 -21.91 4.14 1.08
C MET A 207 -22.40 3.91 -0.36
N THR A 208 -22.64 2.69 -0.82
CA THR A 208 -23.06 2.50 -2.23
C THR A 208 -24.46 3.03 -2.54
N THR A 209 -25.41 3.06 -1.60
CA THR A 209 -26.77 3.57 -1.83
C THR A 209 -26.81 5.10 -1.79
N GLY A 210 -26.00 5.74 -0.94
CA GLY A 210 -25.84 7.21 -0.93
C GLY A 210 -24.95 7.72 -2.07
N VAL A 211 -23.90 6.97 -2.42
CA VAL A 211 -22.96 7.34 -3.48
C VAL A 211 -23.54 7.05 -4.88
N ALA A 212 -24.39 6.03 -5.05
CA ALA A 212 -25.08 5.75 -6.31
C ALA A 212 -25.92 6.94 -6.82
N ALA A 213 -26.63 7.62 -5.93
CA ALA A 213 -27.42 8.81 -6.25
C ALA A 213 -26.55 10.08 -6.45
N HIS A 214 -25.31 10.09 -5.94
CA HIS A 214 -24.37 11.21 -6.05
C HIS A 214 -23.35 11.07 -7.21
N PHE A 215 -23.20 9.90 -7.83
CA PHE A 215 -22.25 9.70 -8.94
C PHE A 215 -22.52 10.57 -10.17
N ASP A 216 -23.78 10.99 -10.40
CA ASP A 216 -24.15 11.87 -11.51
C ASP A 216 -23.89 13.36 -11.21
N VAL A 217 -23.66 13.74 -9.94
CA VAL A 217 -23.65 15.15 -9.52
C VAL A 217 -22.23 15.75 -9.39
N HIS A 218 -21.18 14.92 -9.26
CA HIS A 218 -19.86 15.40 -8.78
C HIS A 218 -18.65 15.11 -9.69
N ARG A 219 -18.82 14.81 -10.98
CA ARG A 219 -17.67 14.59 -11.89
C ARG A 219 -16.75 15.81 -12.06
N ASP A 220 -17.29 17.01 -11.82
CA ASP A 220 -16.62 18.28 -12.09
C ASP A 220 -16.19 19.04 -10.81
N GLN A 221 -16.30 18.43 -9.62
CA GLN A 221 -15.91 19.09 -8.36
C GLN A 221 -14.43 18.89 -8.04
N GLU A 222 -13.82 19.94 -7.46
CA GLU A 222 -12.47 19.87 -6.91
C GLU A 222 -12.42 18.88 -5.74
N ALA A 223 -11.84 17.70 -5.98
CA ALA A 223 -11.59 16.70 -4.97
C ALA A 223 -10.09 16.63 -4.63
N PRO A 224 -9.71 16.47 -3.35
CA PRO A 224 -8.31 16.31 -2.99
C PRO A 224 -7.77 15.01 -3.58
N HIS A 225 -6.58 15.08 -4.16
CA HIS A 225 -5.86 13.93 -4.69
C HIS A 225 -5.25 13.11 -3.55
N VAL A 226 -5.84 11.94 -3.29
CA VAL A 226 -5.28 10.96 -2.35
C VAL A 226 -4.25 10.09 -3.08
N ASP A 227 -3.10 9.90 -2.44
CA ASP A 227 -2.01 9.08 -2.97
C ASP A 227 -1.57 8.04 -1.93
N VAL A 228 -0.78 7.05 -2.34
CA VAL A 228 -0.43 5.87 -1.52
C VAL A 228 1.07 5.60 -1.45
N TRP A 229 1.88 6.61 -1.79
CA TRP A 229 3.34 6.52 -1.71
C TRP A 229 3.88 6.48 -0.28
N THR A 230 3.10 6.90 0.71
CA THR A 230 3.37 6.65 2.13
C THR A 230 2.06 6.42 2.86
N LEU A 231 2.05 5.48 3.78
CA LEU A 231 0.91 5.15 4.62
C LEU A 231 1.41 4.90 6.04
N TYR A 232 0.57 5.13 7.04
CA TYR A 232 0.86 4.73 8.42
C TYR A 232 -0.34 4.04 9.05
N SER A 233 -0.10 3.05 9.90
CA SER A 233 -1.13 2.44 10.74
C SER A 233 -0.52 1.93 12.05
N PRO A 234 -1.25 1.99 13.17
CA PRO A 234 -0.98 1.08 14.28
C PRO A 234 -1.08 -0.38 13.82
N GLU A 235 -0.30 -1.25 14.45
CA GLU A 235 -0.40 -2.70 14.25
C GLU A 235 -1.83 -3.17 14.58
N GLY A 236 -2.37 -4.07 13.75
CA GLY A 236 -3.70 -4.64 13.95
C GLY A 236 -4.88 -3.68 13.77
N ASN A 237 -4.64 -2.45 13.29
CA ASN A 237 -5.71 -1.45 13.19
C ASN A 237 -6.87 -1.94 12.26
N PRO A 238 -8.14 -1.90 12.72
CA PRO A 238 -9.27 -2.38 11.92
C PRO A 238 -9.45 -1.66 10.57
N ARG A 239 -9.02 -0.40 10.46
CA ARG A 239 -9.17 0.40 9.24
C ARG A 239 -8.23 -0.05 8.13
N VAL A 240 -6.96 -0.34 8.46
CA VAL A 240 -6.03 -0.88 7.46
C VAL A 240 -6.39 -2.31 7.07
N LYS A 241 -6.90 -3.11 8.01
CA LYS A 241 -7.49 -4.42 7.71
C LYS A 241 -8.63 -4.31 6.69
N ARG A 242 -9.54 -3.36 6.90
CA ARG A 242 -10.66 -3.10 5.98
C ARG A 242 -10.19 -2.64 4.60
N ALA A 243 -9.17 -1.76 4.55
CA ALA A 243 -8.55 -1.37 3.29
C ALA A 243 -7.93 -2.58 2.57
N LEU A 244 -7.22 -3.45 3.30
CA LEU A 244 -6.63 -4.67 2.76
C LEU A 244 -7.70 -5.63 2.22
N GLU A 245 -8.75 -5.89 2.99
CA GLU A 245 -9.88 -6.72 2.57
C GLU A 245 -10.57 -6.14 1.32
N TRP A 246 -10.77 -4.83 1.30
CA TRP A 246 -11.34 -4.13 0.14
C TRP A 246 -10.48 -4.31 -1.10
N TYR A 247 -9.17 -4.00 -1.00
CA TYR A 247 -8.26 -4.10 -2.13
C TYR A 247 -8.18 -5.55 -2.63
N SER A 248 -8.16 -6.52 -1.72
CA SER A 248 -8.12 -7.94 -2.06
C SER A 248 -9.36 -8.38 -2.85
N ARG A 249 -10.55 -7.89 -2.48
CA ARG A 249 -11.79 -8.14 -3.24
C ARG A 249 -11.74 -7.47 -4.61
N PHE A 250 -11.33 -6.20 -4.63
CA PHE A 250 -11.25 -5.42 -5.86
C PHE A 250 -10.22 -6.00 -6.85
N TRP A 251 -9.15 -6.62 -6.36
CA TRP A 251 -8.15 -7.26 -7.22
C TRP A 251 -8.74 -8.37 -8.11
N TYR A 252 -9.73 -9.14 -7.64
CA TYR A 252 -10.40 -10.12 -8.50
C TYR A 252 -11.22 -9.47 -9.64
N VAL A 253 -11.75 -8.27 -9.40
CA VAL A 253 -12.36 -7.46 -10.46
C VAL A 253 -11.29 -6.99 -11.44
N LEU A 254 -10.12 -6.58 -10.95
CA LEU A 254 -8.99 -6.21 -11.80
C LEU A 254 -8.56 -7.37 -12.71
N GLU A 255 -8.53 -8.60 -12.21
CA GLU A 255 -8.23 -9.79 -13.05
C GLU A 255 -9.25 -10.00 -14.18
N THR A 256 -10.53 -9.75 -13.89
CA THR A 256 -11.57 -9.80 -14.93
C THR A 256 -11.35 -8.69 -15.96
N ILE A 257 -11.10 -7.46 -15.52
CA ILE A 257 -10.85 -6.31 -16.43
C ILE A 257 -9.59 -6.53 -17.27
N ARG A 258 -8.52 -7.07 -16.67
CA ARG A 258 -7.25 -7.38 -17.32
C ARG A 258 -7.41 -8.32 -18.52
N THR A 259 -8.36 -9.25 -18.43
CA THR A 259 -8.58 -10.29 -19.44
C THR A 259 -9.68 -9.95 -20.43
N THR A 260 -10.59 -9.05 -20.08
CA THR A 260 -11.80 -8.76 -20.88
C THR A 260 -11.87 -7.35 -21.46
N GLN A 261 -11.03 -6.41 -20.99
CA GLN A 261 -11.12 -4.99 -21.36
C GLN A 261 -9.75 -4.41 -21.75
N SER A 262 -9.72 -3.13 -22.10
CA SER A 262 -8.51 -2.48 -22.58
C SER A 262 -7.43 -2.35 -21.50
N VAL A 263 -6.16 -2.35 -21.93
CA VAL A 263 -5.00 -2.16 -21.04
C VAL A 263 -5.07 -0.82 -20.31
N ASP A 264 -5.54 0.24 -20.98
CA ASP A 264 -5.63 1.58 -20.37
C ASP A 264 -6.71 1.66 -19.31
N LEU A 265 -7.85 1.01 -19.53
CA LEU A 265 -8.87 0.90 -18.50
C LEU A 265 -8.36 0.08 -17.32
N TYR A 266 -7.69 -1.05 -17.55
CA TYR A 266 -7.06 -1.82 -16.49
C TYR A 266 -6.07 -0.96 -15.67
N LYS A 267 -5.20 -0.18 -16.33
CA LYS A 267 -4.26 0.74 -15.67
C LYS A 267 -4.97 1.79 -14.82
N ASP A 268 -6.05 2.37 -15.33
CA ASP A 268 -6.86 3.35 -14.60
C ASP A 268 -7.51 2.73 -13.37
N ARG A 269 -8.14 1.55 -13.53
CA ARG A 269 -8.79 0.83 -12.43
C ARG A 269 -7.79 0.39 -11.35
N CYS A 270 -6.57 -0.02 -11.71
CA CYS A 270 -5.52 -0.30 -10.72
C CYS A 270 -5.22 0.91 -9.84
N ARG A 271 -5.13 2.12 -10.44
CA ARG A 271 -4.86 3.36 -9.71
C ARG A 271 -5.99 3.68 -8.72
N PHE A 272 -7.23 3.65 -9.19
CA PHE A 272 -8.37 3.99 -8.34
C PHE A 272 -8.74 2.89 -7.34
N GLY A 273 -8.39 1.63 -7.64
CA GLY A 273 -8.64 0.50 -6.74
C GLY A 273 -7.95 0.64 -5.38
N ILE A 274 -6.67 1.01 -5.40
CA ILE A 274 -5.91 1.20 -4.15
C ILE A 274 -6.34 2.47 -3.41
N ILE A 275 -6.64 3.55 -4.13
CA ILE A 275 -7.17 4.78 -3.52
C ILE A 275 -8.52 4.48 -2.86
N SER A 276 -9.42 3.77 -3.57
CA SER A 276 -10.71 3.35 -3.05
C SER A 276 -10.56 2.50 -1.79
N ALA A 277 -9.62 1.55 -1.76
CA ALA A 277 -9.33 0.76 -0.58
C ALA A 277 -8.90 1.60 0.64
N VAL A 278 -7.93 2.50 0.44
CA VAL A 278 -7.44 3.41 1.49
C VAL A 278 -8.56 4.31 2.00
N MET A 279 -9.37 4.84 1.09
CA MET A 279 -10.52 5.69 1.44
C MET A 279 -11.62 4.92 2.16
N THR A 280 -11.87 3.64 1.82
CA THR A 280 -12.74 2.76 2.61
C THR A 280 -12.20 2.63 4.04
N GLY A 281 -10.89 2.39 4.20
CA GLY A 281 -10.29 2.35 5.53
C GLY A 281 -10.50 3.65 6.31
N ALA A 282 -10.25 4.80 5.67
CA ALA A 282 -10.35 6.12 6.30
C ALA A 282 -11.79 6.56 6.63
N SER A 283 -12.76 6.18 5.81
CA SER A 283 -14.19 6.55 5.92
C SER A 283 -15.01 5.70 6.88
N HIS A 284 -14.37 4.80 7.62
CA HIS A 284 -15.07 3.92 8.57
C HIS A 284 -14.50 4.05 9.98
N HIS A 285 -15.38 3.90 10.97
CA HIS A 285 -15.03 3.66 12.36
C HIS A 285 -14.36 2.28 12.52
N ASP A 286 -13.80 2.05 13.70
CA ASP A 286 -13.11 0.81 14.03
C ASP A 286 -14.11 -0.37 14.06
N ASP A 287 -15.35 -0.10 14.51
CA ASP A 287 -16.48 -1.03 14.48
C ASP A 287 -17.10 -1.27 13.09
N GLY A 288 -16.63 -0.55 12.06
CA GLY A 288 -17.10 -0.71 10.68
C GLY A 288 -18.33 0.09 10.30
N ARG A 289 -18.82 1.00 11.15
CA ARG A 289 -19.81 1.99 10.72
C ARG A 289 -19.16 3.04 9.82
N CYS A 290 -19.90 3.51 8.82
CA CYS A 290 -19.49 4.66 8.00
C CYS A 290 -19.38 5.91 8.89
N ARG A 291 -18.44 6.79 8.57
CA ARG A 291 -18.28 8.09 9.22
C ARG A 291 -17.97 9.17 8.19
N ASP A 292 -18.29 10.41 8.51
CA ASP A 292 -17.78 11.55 7.76
C ASP A 292 -16.27 11.47 7.73
N THR A 293 -15.70 11.65 6.53
CA THR A 293 -14.28 11.33 6.33
C THR A 293 -13.43 12.28 7.14
N ASP A 294 -12.86 11.74 8.20
CA ASP A 294 -12.10 12.49 9.17
C ASP A 294 -10.77 12.95 8.57
N ARG A 295 -10.54 14.26 8.52
CA ARG A 295 -9.24 14.85 8.16
C ARG A 295 -8.11 14.26 9.00
N ALA A 296 -8.38 13.74 10.20
CA ALA A 296 -7.38 13.07 11.01
C ALA A 296 -6.86 11.75 10.41
N CYS A 297 -7.48 11.17 9.38
CA CYS A 297 -6.92 10.04 8.63
C CYS A 297 -6.08 10.46 7.42
N LEU A 298 -5.93 11.76 7.17
CA LEU A 298 -5.13 12.26 6.06
C LEU A 298 -3.99 13.15 6.56
N TRP A 299 -2.89 13.13 5.82
CA TRP A 299 -1.86 14.16 5.92
C TRP A 299 -2.04 15.15 4.79
N PRO A 300 -2.06 16.47 5.07
CA PRO A 300 -1.94 17.47 4.03
C PRO A 300 -0.61 17.28 3.29
N ALA A 301 -0.69 16.96 2.01
CA ALA A 301 0.45 16.82 1.14
C ALA A 301 0.54 18.04 0.20
N ALA A 302 1.76 18.54 0.00
CA ALA A 302 2.05 19.60 -0.94
C ALA A 302 2.59 18.99 -2.24
N LEU A 303 2.12 19.51 -3.39
CA LEU A 303 2.69 19.19 -4.70
C LEU A 303 3.70 20.27 -5.07
N GLU A 304 4.95 19.88 -5.31
CA GLU A 304 6.04 20.79 -5.68
C GLU A 304 6.62 20.35 -7.02
N GLY A 305 6.03 20.85 -8.10
CA GLY A 305 6.39 20.50 -9.48
C GLY A 305 6.22 19.02 -9.78
N VAL A 306 7.34 18.30 -9.89
CA VAL A 306 7.36 16.85 -10.13
C VAL A 306 7.36 16.01 -8.85
N ASN A 307 7.43 16.64 -7.67
CA ASN A 307 7.52 15.96 -6.37
C ASN A 307 6.25 16.20 -5.54
N ALA A 308 6.12 15.41 -4.47
CA ALA A 308 5.14 15.63 -3.42
C ALA A 308 5.82 15.58 -2.06
N GLY A 309 5.22 16.15 -1.02
CA GLY A 309 5.76 16.06 0.34
C GLY A 309 4.67 16.16 1.40
N ILE A 310 4.97 15.66 2.59
CA ILE A 310 4.14 15.86 3.79
C ILE A 310 4.94 16.76 4.73
N PRO A 311 4.62 18.06 4.82
CA PRO A 311 5.36 19.01 5.64
C PRO A 311 5.44 18.60 7.11
N GLU A 312 4.33 18.07 7.64
CA GLU A 312 4.23 17.57 9.03
C GLU A 312 5.29 16.51 9.37
N LEU A 313 5.56 15.59 8.43
CA LEU A 313 6.53 14.50 8.60
C LEU A 313 7.92 14.89 8.09
N ARG A 314 8.04 16.05 7.43
CA ARG A 314 9.23 16.46 6.67
C ARG A 314 9.67 15.36 5.70
N LEU A 315 8.72 14.79 4.98
CA LEU A 315 8.97 13.76 3.97
C LEU A 315 8.76 14.32 2.56
N LYS A 316 9.55 13.81 1.62
CA LYS A 316 9.45 14.09 0.19
C LYS A 316 9.34 12.79 -0.61
N LYS A 317 8.45 12.77 -1.59
CA LYS A 317 8.34 11.76 -2.64
C LYS A 317 8.96 12.28 -3.94
N THR A 318 9.95 11.55 -4.43
CA THR A 318 10.49 11.70 -5.78
C THR A 318 9.80 10.72 -6.73
N TYR A 319 9.26 11.23 -7.84
CA TYR A 319 8.62 10.40 -8.86
C TYR A 319 9.62 10.10 -9.99
N TYR A 320 9.82 8.83 -10.30
CA TYR A 320 10.74 8.36 -11.36
C TYR A 320 10.01 8.06 -12.69
N GLY A 321 8.89 8.74 -12.96
CA GLY A 321 8.15 8.61 -14.21
C GLY A 321 7.28 7.34 -14.35
N SER A 322 7.11 6.53 -13.31
CA SER A 322 6.30 5.29 -13.38
C SER A 322 4.81 5.47 -13.02
N HIS A 323 4.38 6.68 -12.63
CA HIS A 323 3.03 6.95 -12.09
C HIS A 323 2.36 8.24 -12.59
N ARG A 324 2.96 8.96 -13.53
CA ARG A 324 2.28 10.04 -14.27
C ARG A 324 1.92 9.52 -15.65
#